data_AF-A0A535Q5G9-F1
#
_entry.id   AF-A0A535Q5G9-F1
#
_cell.length_a   1.000
_cell.length_b   1.000
_cell.length_c   1.000
_cell.angle_alpha   90.00
_cell.angle_beta   90.00
_cell.angle_gamma   90.00
#
_symmetry.space_group_name_H-M   'P 1'
#
loop_
_entity.id
_entity.type
_entity.pdbx_description
1 polymer ?
#
loop_
_entity_poly.entity_id
_entity_poly.type
_entity_poly.pdbx_seq_one_letter_code
_entity_poly.pdbx_strand_id
1 'polypeptide(L)'
;MIGRLRQLPERVLFRPGFSLLLFGALSLLFNWLWTGSGLFLGGGLGLSIWLVSLMATVVAAMALIRRRLELAALLVLVVATIVVPTVALIVLRWKTGAPILMHDGAYQTEEAIKLLLAGHDPYGFDYTMTSMRLWHWYVSVPIHPSLYHFLYAPLAFLLPLPAYVVAYWLGLPFDVRLMDLAVEAVAAVAILQLAWRWEWKYVLLSALFLDPFFYLAQGRNDIWFLTPIVLGVLAWQRNRLALAALAFGTALAL
;
A
#
# COMPACT_ATOMS: atom_id res chain seq x y z
N MET A 1 -25.77 34.12 10.23
CA MET A 1 -24.29 34.13 10.07
C MET A 1 -23.61 32.81 10.46
N ILE A 2 -24.08 32.10 11.49
CA ILE A 2 -23.47 30.84 11.99
C ILE A 2 -23.48 29.69 10.94
N GLY A 3 -24.50 29.61 10.08
CA GLY A 3 -24.58 28.57 9.03
C GLY A 3 -23.55 28.71 7.90
N ARG A 4 -23.04 29.91 7.60
CA ARG A 4 -21.99 30.11 6.56
C ARG A 4 -20.61 29.72 7.07
N LEU A 5 -20.32 29.91 8.36
CA LEU A 5 -19.05 29.53 8.97
C LEU A 5 -18.91 28.00 9.09
N ARG A 6 -20.01 27.26 9.33
CA ARG A 6 -20.00 25.79 9.34
C ARG A 6 -19.71 25.15 7.97
N GLN A 7 -20.03 25.83 6.87
CA GLN A 7 -19.79 25.32 5.50
C GLN A 7 -18.39 25.62 4.96
N LEU A 8 -17.62 26.49 5.62
CA LEU A 8 -16.25 26.83 5.19
C LEU A 8 -15.29 25.63 5.21
N PRO A 9 -15.20 24.82 6.30
CA PRO A 9 -14.32 23.66 6.29
C PRO A 9 -14.71 22.66 5.18
N GLU A 10 -16.01 22.41 4.97
CA GLU A 10 -16.46 21.51 3.90
C GLU A 10 -16.06 22.01 2.50
N ARG A 11 -16.07 23.33 2.28
CA ARG A 11 -15.73 23.94 1.00
C ARG A 11 -14.23 24.00 0.72
N VAL A 12 -13.38 23.83 1.72
CA VAL A 12 -11.92 23.94 1.59
C VAL A 12 -11.25 22.57 1.71
N LEU A 13 -11.60 21.77 2.73
CA LEU A 13 -10.97 20.48 3.02
C LEU A 13 -11.33 19.40 1.99
N PHE A 14 -12.57 19.39 1.50
CA PHE A 14 -13.03 18.38 0.52
C PHE A 14 -12.83 18.81 -0.93
N ARG A 15 -11.84 19.66 -1.23
CA ARG A 15 -11.50 19.99 -2.61
C ARG A 15 -10.43 19.03 -3.15
N PRO A 16 -10.63 18.43 -4.34
CA PRO A 16 -9.63 17.60 -5.00
C PRO A 16 -8.23 18.21 -5.05
N GLY A 17 -8.15 19.50 -5.42
CA GLY A 17 -6.87 20.19 -5.49
C GLY A 17 -6.16 20.33 -4.14
N PHE A 18 -6.90 20.53 -3.04
CA PHE A 18 -6.29 20.65 -1.71
C PHE A 18 -5.77 19.29 -1.23
N SER A 19 -6.56 18.22 -1.36
CA SER A 19 -6.14 16.88 -0.92
C SER A 19 -4.92 16.39 -1.69
N LEU A 20 -4.90 16.57 -3.03
CA LEU A 20 -3.75 16.16 -3.83
C LEU A 20 -2.49 16.95 -3.48
N LEU A 21 -2.58 18.26 -3.28
CA LEU A 21 -1.41 19.05 -2.90
C LEU A 21 -0.90 18.68 -1.50
N LEU A 22 -1.80 18.49 -0.54
CA LEU A 22 -1.44 18.12 0.83
C LEU A 22 -0.76 16.74 0.86
N PHE A 23 -1.47 15.70 0.41
CA PHE A 23 -0.94 14.33 0.46
C PHE A 23 0.21 14.13 -0.53
N GLY A 24 0.17 14.75 -1.70
CA GLY A 24 1.28 14.73 -2.66
C GLY A 24 2.56 15.35 -2.11
N ALA A 25 2.46 16.50 -1.43
CA ALA A 25 3.62 17.12 -0.79
C ALA A 25 4.17 16.27 0.37
N LEU A 26 3.28 15.69 1.19
CA LEU A 26 3.68 14.77 2.26
C LEU A 26 4.39 13.53 1.70
N SER A 27 3.82 12.90 0.67
CA SER A 27 4.43 11.79 -0.07
C SER A 27 5.82 12.13 -0.62
N LEU A 28 5.97 13.31 -1.24
CA LEU A 28 7.27 13.76 -1.77
C LEU A 28 8.33 13.93 -0.68
N LEU A 29 7.95 14.53 0.46
CA LEU A 29 8.85 14.74 1.60
C LEU A 29 9.28 13.39 2.19
N PHE A 30 8.33 12.46 2.32
CA PHE A 30 8.62 11.13 2.84
C PHE A 30 9.51 10.35 1.88
N ASN A 31 9.23 10.41 0.57
CA ASN A 31 10.07 9.78 -0.43
C ASN A 31 11.46 10.38 -0.49
N TRP A 32 11.62 11.69 -0.28
CA TRP A 32 12.96 12.27 -0.13
C TRP A 32 13.72 11.60 1.01
N LEU A 33 13.10 11.48 2.19
CA LEU A 33 13.74 10.88 3.36
C LEU A 33 14.17 9.44 3.10
N TRP A 34 13.26 8.61 2.58
CA TRP A 34 13.45 7.16 2.48
C TRP A 34 14.06 6.66 1.18
N THR A 35 13.95 7.41 0.08
CA THR A 35 14.47 6.96 -1.22
C THR A 35 15.39 7.99 -1.85
N GLY A 36 14.99 9.26 -1.87
CA GLY A 36 15.71 10.37 -2.52
C GLY A 36 17.06 10.71 -1.90
N SER A 37 17.18 10.59 -0.59
CA SER A 37 18.41 10.85 0.18
C SER A 37 19.56 9.90 -0.20
N GLY A 38 19.25 8.80 -0.90
CA GLY A 38 20.21 7.77 -1.25
C GLY A 38 20.52 6.78 -0.12
N LEU A 39 19.87 6.93 1.05
CA LEU A 39 20.09 6.08 2.22
C LEU A 39 19.85 4.58 1.93
N PHE A 40 18.88 4.25 1.07
CA PHE A 40 18.46 2.87 0.82
C PHE A 40 18.63 2.40 -0.63
N LEU A 41 18.38 3.28 -1.62
CA LEU A 41 18.49 2.96 -3.05
C LEU A 41 19.81 3.42 -3.69
N GLY A 42 20.70 4.03 -2.91
CA GLY A 42 21.91 4.71 -3.40
C GLY A 42 21.60 6.08 -4.01
N GLY A 43 22.59 7.00 -3.93
CA GLY A 43 22.39 8.42 -4.27
C GLY A 43 21.88 8.66 -5.69
N GLY A 44 22.41 7.95 -6.70
CA GLY A 44 22.01 8.16 -8.10
C GLY A 44 20.58 7.71 -8.42
N LEU A 45 20.23 6.47 -8.10
CA LEU A 45 18.91 5.91 -8.37
C LEU A 45 17.84 6.58 -7.49
N GLY A 46 18.13 6.76 -6.21
CA GLY A 46 17.24 7.44 -5.26
C GLY A 46 16.89 8.86 -5.71
N LEU A 47 17.90 9.66 -6.04
CA LEU A 47 17.69 11.02 -6.56
C LEU A 47 16.87 11.02 -7.85
N SER A 48 17.12 10.08 -8.76
CA SER A 48 16.39 9.98 -10.03
C SER A 48 14.90 9.71 -9.81
N ILE A 49 14.57 8.75 -8.94
CA ILE A 49 13.18 8.43 -8.59
C ILE A 49 12.49 9.63 -7.93
N TRP A 50 13.21 10.33 -7.05
CA TRP A 50 12.68 11.52 -6.40
C TRP A 50 12.45 12.67 -7.39
N LEU A 51 13.37 12.91 -8.32
CA LEU A 51 13.19 13.94 -9.36
C LEU A 51 12.01 13.62 -10.29
N VAL A 52 11.80 12.34 -10.63
CA VAL A 52 10.61 11.89 -11.37
C VAL A 52 9.33 12.17 -10.57
N SER A 53 9.33 11.89 -9.27
CA SER A 53 8.21 12.19 -8.36
C SER A 53 7.93 13.70 -8.29
N LEU A 54 8.98 14.52 -8.18
CA LEU A 54 8.87 15.97 -8.16
C LEU A 54 8.28 16.49 -9.46
N MET A 55 8.78 16.02 -10.61
CA MET A 55 8.25 16.39 -11.93
C MET A 55 6.80 15.97 -12.08
N ALA A 56 6.44 14.75 -11.68
CA ALA A 56 5.07 14.25 -11.66
C ALA A 56 4.14 15.14 -10.82
N THR A 57 4.64 15.66 -9.69
CA THR A 57 3.89 16.59 -8.83
C THR A 57 3.64 17.92 -9.50
N VAL A 58 4.65 18.48 -10.19
CA VAL A 58 4.48 19.72 -10.97
C VAL A 58 3.47 19.51 -12.09
N VAL A 59 3.55 18.39 -12.82
CA VAL A 59 2.59 18.04 -13.88
C VAL A 59 1.18 17.87 -13.32
N ALA A 60 1.03 17.17 -12.19
CA ALA A 60 -0.25 16.99 -11.52
C ALA A 60 -0.85 18.32 -11.04
N ALA A 61 -0.04 19.20 -10.45
CA ALA A 61 -0.46 20.54 -10.03
C ALA A 61 -0.93 21.40 -11.22
N MET A 62 -0.24 21.33 -12.37
CA MET A 62 -0.67 22.00 -13.59
C MET A 62 -1.97 21.38 -14.15
N ALA A 63 -2.11 20.06 -14.09
CA ALA A 63 -3.31 19.35 -14.52
C ALA A 63 -4.53 19.71 -13.65
N LEU A 64 -4.34 20.00 -12.36
CA LEU A 64 -5.42 20.46 -11.46
C LEU A 64 -6.01 21.82 -11.87
N ILE A 65 -5.27 22.68 -12.57
CA ILE A 65 -5.83 23.91 -13.16
C ILE A 65 -6.94 23.54 -14.17
N ARG A 66 -6.76 22.41 -14.85
CA ARG A 66 -7.74 21.85 -15.77
C ARG A 66 -8.57 20.79 -15.05
N ARG A 67 -9.67 21.20 -14.41
CA ARG A 67 -10.62 20.33 -13.64
C ARG A 67 -11.04 19.00 -14.29
N ARG A 68 -10.85 18.82 -15.61
CA ARG A 68 -11.11 17.55 -16.32
C ARG A 68 -10.01 16.49 -16.16
N LEU A 69 -8.84 16.86 -15.62
CA LEU A 69 -7.66 16.00 -15.53
C LEU A 69 -7.32 15.57 -14.10
N GLU A 70 -8.21 15.79 -13.13
CA GLU A 70 -7.95 15.51 -11.71
C GLU A 70 -7.56 14.04 -11.48
N LEU A 71 -8.31 13.07 -12.03
CA LEU A 71 -7.98 11.65 -11.85
C LEU A 71 -6.65 11.28 -12.49
N ALA A 72 -6.34 11.85 -13.66
CA ALA A 72 -5.06 11.62 -14.33
C ALA A 72 -3.90 12.21 -13.52
N ALA A 73 -4.10 13.40 -12.92
CA ALA A 73 -3.13 14.04 -12.03
C ALA A 73 -2.84 13.16 -10.81
N LEU A 74 -3.89 12.61 -10.18
CA LEU A 74 -3.75 11.68 -9.06
C LEU A 74 -3.03 10.40 -9.47
N LEU A 75 -3.40 9.79 -10.59
CA LEU A 75 -2.76 8.56 -11.08
C LEU A 75 -1.27 8.77 -11.36
N VAL A 76 -0.90 9.87 -12.02
CA VAL A 76 0.50 10.22 -12.29
C VAL A 76 1.29 10.35 -10.99
N LEU A 77 0.71 10.99 -9.97
CA LEU A 77 1.33 11.08 -8.65
C LEU A 77 1.49 9.71 -8.00
N VAL A 78 0.42 8.91 -7.89
CA VAL A 78 0.47 7.58 -7.28
C VAL A 78 1.51 6.70 -7.96
N VAL A 79 1.57 6.72 -9.30
CA VAL A 79 2.58 5.96 -10.03
C VAL A 79 3.99 6.44 -9.66
N ALA A 80 4.24 7.75 -9.69
CA ALA A 80 5.57 8.29 -9.46
C ALA A 80 6.02 8.18 -8.00
N THR A 81 5.12 8.39 -7.03
CA THR A 81 5.45 8.44 -5.59
C THR A 81 5.25 7.10 -4.88
N ILE A 82 4.47 6.17 -5.42
CA ILE A 82 4.21 4.88 -4.78
C ILE A 82 4.71 3.74 -5.65
N VAL A 83 4.15 3.56 -6.84
CA VAL A 83 4.42 2.37 -7.67
C VAL A 83 5.90 2.29 -8.06
N VAL A 84 6.48 3.38 -8.54
CA VAL A 84 7.89 3.41 -8.98
C VAL A 84 8.84 3.11 -7.81
N PRO A 85 8.76 3.79 -6.63
CA PRO A 85 9.57 3.43 -5.47
C PRO A 85 9.37 1.98 -5.00
N THR A 86 8.12 1.50 -4.99
CA THR A 86 7.79 0.13 -4.57
C THR A 86 8.47 -0.88 -5.48
N VAL A 87 8.31 -0.74 -6.80
CA VAL A 87 8.94 -1.62 -7.80
C VAL A 87 10.46 -1.53 -7.72
N ALA A 88 11.04 -0.35 -7.49
CA ALA A 88 12.48 -0.20 -7.32
C ALA A 88 13.00 -0.99 -6.11
N LEU A 89 12.28 -0.96 -4.97
CA LEU A 89 12.63 -1.73 -3.77
C LEU A 89 12.43 -3.24 -3.96
N ILE A 90 11.40 -3.66 -4.69
CA ILE A 90 11.19 -5.07 -5.07
C ILE A 90 12.34 -5.56 -5.94
N VAL A 91 12.69 -4.82 -7.00
CA VAL A 91 13.80 -5.17 -7.90
C VAL A 91 15.14 -5.19 -7.14
N LEU A 92 15.37 -4.26 -6.22
CA LEU A 92 16.55 -4.27 -5.36
C LEU A 92 16.61 -5.55 -4.53
N ARG A 93 15.50 -5.94 -3.90
CA ARG A 93 15.40 -7.18 -3.12
C ARG A 93 15.64 -8.41 -3.99
N TRP A 94 15.08 -8.48 -5.20
CA TRP A 94 15.33 -9.60 -6.12
C TRP A 94 16.80 -9.74 -6.52
N LYS A 95 17.53 -8.62 -6.64
CA LYS A 95 18.96 -8.63 -6.97
C LYS A 95 19.87 -8.94 -5.79
N THR A 96 19.49 -8.52 -4.59
CA THR A 96 20.38 -8.52 -3.41
C THR A 96 19.98 -9.53 -2.33
N GLY A 97 18.74 -10.00 -2.35
CA GLY A 97 18.12 -10.77 -1.27
C GLY A 97 17.73 -9.94 -0.04
N ALA A 98 18.11 -8.65 0.02
CA ALA A 98 17.93 -7.83 1.22
C ALA A 98 16.50 -7.25 1.29
N PRO A 99 15.74 -7.48 2.38
CA PRO A 99 14.39 -6.94 2.58
C PRO A 99 14.42 -5.46 3.02
N ILE A 100 15.19 -4.62 2.33
CA ILE A 100 15.38 -3.21 2.68
C ILE A 100 14.05 -2.45 2.57
N LEU A 101 13.70 -1.72 3.64
CA LEU A 101 12.43 -0.99 3.79
C LEU A 101 11.18 -1.85 3.61
N MET A 102 11.28 -3.18 3.62
CA MET A 102 10.11 -4.03 3.65
C MET A 102 9.53 -4.04 5.07
N HIS A 103 8.21 -4.02 5.19
CA HIS A 103 7.54 -4.15 6.48
C HIS A 103 7.72 -5.58 7.01
N ASP A 104 7.88 -5.74 8.33
CA ASP A 104 8.03 -7.06 8.95
C ASP A 104 6.83 -7.96 8.64
N GLY A 105 5.61 -7.43 8.74
CA GLY A 105 4.40 -8.20 8.46
C GLY A 105 4.32 -8.76 7.04
N ALA A 106 4.75 -8.00 6.03
CA ALA A 106 4.83 -8.48 4.65
C ALA A 106 5.85 -9.63 4.54
N TYR A 107 7.03 -9.47 5.13
CA TYR A 107 8.07 -10.48 5.05
C TYR A 107 7.71 -11.75 5.84
N GLN A 108 7.07 -11.59 6.99
CA GLN A 108 6.57 -12.68 7.82
C GLN A 108 5.46 -13.46 7.11
N THR A 109 4.61 -12.77 6.33
CA THR A 109 3.59 -13.40 5.49
C THR A 109 4.21 -14.31 4.43
N GLU A 110 5.30 -13.89 3.79
CA GLU A 110 6.03 -14.76 2.85
C GLU A 110 6.67 -15.98 3.52
N GLU A 111 7.22 -15.83 4.72
CA GLU A 111 7.76 -16.99 5.47
C GLU A 111 6.63 -17.91 5.95
N ALA A 112 5.47 -17.38 6.35
CA ALA A 112 4.30 -18.17 6.72
C ALA A 112 3.82 -19.07 5.56
N ILE A 113 3.81 -18.53 4.34
CA ILE A 113 3.52 -19.30 3.12
C ILE A 113 4.51 -20.45 2.94
N LYS A 114 5.82 -20.17 3.08
CA LYS A 114 6.87 -21.19 2.94
C LYS A 114 6.73 -22.30 3.99
N LEU A 115 6.45 -21.93 5.24
CA LEU A 115 6.22 -22.87 6.33
C LEU A 115 5.03 -23.77 6.05
N LEU A 116 3.89 -23.18 5.64
CA LEU A 116 2.69 -23.92 5.28
C LEU A 116 2.97 -24.94 4.17
N LEU A 117 3.66 -24.52 3.10
CA LEU A 117 4.02 -25.39 1.98
C LEU A 117 5.02 -26.49 2.36
N ALA A 118 5.85 -26.26 3.38
CA ALA A 118 6.76 -27.24 3.96
C ALA A 118 6.08 -28.19 4.97
N GLY A 119 4.76 -28.02 5.23
CA GLY A 119 4.01 -28.84 6.17
C GLY A 119 4.18 -28.44 7.64
N HIS A 120 4.68 -27.23 7.89
CA HIS A 120 4.78 -26.65 9.22
C HIS A 120 3.58 -25.76 9.54
N ASP A 121 3.19 -25.69 10.81
CA ASP A 121 2.18 -24.74 11.30
C ASP A 121 2.78 -23.33 11.40
N PRO A 122 2.29 -22.33 10.64
CA PRO A 122 2.78 -20.95 10.72
C PRO A 122 2.60 -20.31 12.10
N TYR A 123 1.63 -20.76 12.91
CA TYR A 123 1.37 -20.15 14.23
C TYR A 123 2.25 -20.70 15.35
N GLY A 124 2.67 -21.97 15.25
CA GLY A 124 3.53 -22.64 16.23
C GLY A 124 5.02 -22.58 15.93
N PHE A 125 5.43 -21.98 14.80
CA PHE A 125 6.83 -21.96 14.37
C PHE A 125 7.59 -20.73 14.87
N ASP A 126 8.84 -20.92 15.27
CA ASP A 126 9.74 -19.84 15.65
C ASP A 126 10.36 -19.19 14.39
N TYR A 127 9.93 -17.97 14.05
CA TYR A 127 10.41 -17.25 12.87
C TYR A 127 11.87 -16.79 13.01
N THR A 128 12.49 -16.84 14.20
CA THR A 128 13.94 -16.60 14.33
C THR A 128 14.76 -17.65 13.57
N MET A 129 14.19 -18.84 13.34
CA MET A 129 14.78 -19.93 12.56
C MET A 129 14.57 -19.76 11.05
N THR A 130 13.84 -18.74 10.62
CA THR A 130 13.56 -18.44 9.22
C THR A 130 14.44 -17.31 8.68
N SER A 131 14.18 -16.87 7.44
CA SER A 131 14.88 -15.72 6.89
C SER A 131 14.47 -14.38 7.54
N MET A 132 13.40 -14.35 8.36
CA MET A 132 13.00 -13.16 9.16
C MET A 132 14.10 -12.62 10.08
N ARG A 133 15.06 -13.44 10.51
CA ARG A 133 16.22 -12.96 11.29
C ARG A 133 17.04 -11.92 10.51
N LEU A 134 17.08 -12.02 9.18
CA LEU A 134 17.77 -11.06 8.32
C LEU A 134 17.09 -9.70 8.35
N TRP A 135 15.76 -9.65 8.44
CA TRP A 135 15.02 -8.39 8.57
C TRP A 135 15.51 -7.60 9.79
N HIS A 136 15.63 -8.24 10.95
CA HIS A 136 16.10 -7.60 12.18
C HIS A 136 17.57 -7.13 12.09
N TRP A 137 18.41 -7.81 11.31
CA TRP A 137 19.77 -7.36 11.00
C TRP A 137 19.77 -5.99 10.29
N TYR A 138 18.79 -5.73 9.43
CA TYR A 138 18.66 -4.46 8.71
C TYR A 138 18.01 -3.34 9.52
N VAL A 139 17.23 -3.65 10.57
CA VAL A 139 16.57 -2.63 11.40
C VAL A 139 17.30 -2.35 12.72
N SER A 140 18.32 -3.15 13.08
CA SER A 140 19.13 -3.00 14.30
C SER A 140 18.30 -2.95 15.60
N VAL A 141 17.20 -3.71 15.65
CA VAL A 141 16.32 -3.84 16.82
C VAL A 141 16.55 -5.21 17.47
N PRO A 142 16.52 -5.33 18.81
CA PRO A 142 16.49 -6.63 19.48
C PRO A 142 15.39 -7.53 18.91
N ILE A 143 15.60 -8.85 18.94
CA ILE A 143 14.61 -9.83 18.48
C ILE A 143 13.28 -9.56 19.18
N HIS A 144 12.28 -9.15 18.40
CA HIS A 144 10.97 -8.78 18.91
C HIS A 144 10.16 -10.06 19.21
N PRO A 145 9.34 -10.11 20.28
CA PRO A 145 8.51 -11.27 20.58
C PRO A 145 7.56 -11.70 19.45
N SER A 146 7.25 -10.78 18.53
CA SER A 146 6.47 -11.06 17.32
C SER A 146 7.13 -12.05 16.35
N LEU A 147 8.38 -12.43 16.57
CA LEU A 147 9.05 -13.48 15.81
C LEU A 147 8.74 -14.90 16.30
N TYR A 148 8.18 -15.09 17.49
CA TYR A 148 7.95 -16.45 18.00
C TYR A 148 6.64 -17.07 17.48
N HIS A 149 5.80 -16.31 16.79
CA HIS A 149 4.54 -16.78 16.22
C HIS A 149 4.08 -15.82 15.10
N PHE A 150 3.19 -16.27 14.23
CA PHE A 150 2.52 -15.42 13.25
C PHE A 150 1.38 -14.62 13.90
N LEU A 151 1.28 -13.31 13.63
CA LEU A 151 0.37 -12.40 14.33
C LEU A 151 -0.93 -12.10 13.59
N TYR A 152 -1.02 -12.41 12.31
CA TYR A 152 -2.19 -12.09 11.50
C TYR A 152 -3.15 -13.27 11.39
N ALA A 153 -4.39 -12.97 11.01
CA ALA A 153 -5.37 -14.02 10.79
C ALA A 153 -4.99 -14.85 9.54
N PRO A 154 -5.49 -16.10 9.40
CA PRO A 154 -4.95 -17.04 8.42
C PRO A 154 -5.08 -16.54 6.97
N LEU A 155 -6.07 -15.71 6.69
CA LEU A 155 -6.31 -15.23 5.35
C LEU A 155 -5.16 -14.33 4.83
N ALA A 156 -4.37 -13.74 5.74
CA ALA A 156 -3.23 -12.90 5.39
C ALA A 156 -2.16 -13.64 4.58
N PHE A 157 -1.88 -14.92 4.90
CA PHE A 157 -0.96 -15.74 4.11
C PHE A 157 -1.67 -16.66 3.11
N LEU A 158 -2.95 -17.00 3.33
CA LEU A 158 -3.71 -17.85 2.40
C LEU A 158 -4.13 -17.11 1.12
N LEU A 159 -4.41 -15.80 1.15
CA LEU A 159 -4.74 -15.05 -0.05
C LEU A 159 -3.58 -14.91 -1.06
N PRO A 160 -2.36 -14.53 -0.65
CA PRO A 160 -1.22 -14.48 -1.56
C PRO A 160 -0.69 -15.87 -1.96
N LEU A 161 -1.04 -16.95 -1.24
CA LEU A 161 -0.54 -18.31 -1.47
C LEU A 161 -0.68 -18.78 -2.94
N PRO A 162 -1.83 -18.65 -3.63
CA PRO A 162 -1.94 -19.10 -5.02
C PRO A 162 -0.96 -18.38 -5.95
N ALA A 163 -0.78 -17.07 -5.77
CA ALA A 163 0.16 -16.28 -6.57
C ALA A 163 1.61 -16.67 -6.27
N TYR A 164 1.93 -16.92 -5.00
CA TYR A 164 3.23 -17.46 -4.59
C TYR A 164 3.51 -18.80 -5.28
N VAL A 165 2.55 -19.74 -5.23
CA VAL A 165 2.69 -21.07 -5.83
C VAL A 165 2.92 -20.95 -7.34
N VAL A 166 2.15 -20.12 -8.04
CA VAL A 166 2.35 -19.87 -9.48
C VAL A 166 3.74 -19.30 -9.76
N ALA A 167 4.20 -18.30 -9.00
CA ALA A 167 5.53 -17.74 -9.16
C ALA A 167 6.63 -18.79 -8.93
N TYR A 168 6.49 -19.61 -7.89
CA TYR A 168 7.39 -20.71 -7.57
C TYR A 168 7.47 -21.73 -8.72
N TRP A 169 6.33 -22.17 -9.26
CA TRP A 169 6.28 -23.10 -10.40
C TRP A 169 6.92 -22.52 -11.67
N LEU A 170 6.84 -21.21 -11.89
CA LEU A 170 7.45 -20.52 -13.02
C LEU A 170 8.92 -20.16 -12.79
N GLY A 171 9.48 -20.45 -11.61
CA GLY A 171 10.84 -20.04 -11.24
C GLY A 171 11.02 -18.53 -11.13
N LEU A 172 9.93 -17.78 -10.89
CA LEU A 172 9.94 -16.33 -10.77
C LEU A 172 10.09 -15.92 -9.29
N PRO A 173 10.82 -14.83 -8.99
CA PRO A 173 10.87 -14.31 -7.64
C PRO A 173 9.50 -13.75 -7.24
N PHE A 174 9.06 -14.07 -6.02
CA PHE A 174 7.82 -13.55 -5.44
C PHE A 174 8.12 -12.40 -4.49
N ASP A 175 7.24 -11.40 -4.47
CA ASP A 175 7.21 -10.34 -3.46
C ASP A 175 5.75 -9.98 -3.17
N VAL A 176 5.35 -10.06 -1.90
CA VAL A 176 3.95 -9.82 -1.51
C VAL A 176 3.48 -8.40 -1.84
N ARG A 177 4.39 -7.42 -1.96
CA ARG A 177 4.06 -6.05 -2.35
C ARG A 177 3.46 -5.94 -3.75
N LEU A 178 3.72 -6.91 -4.64
CA LEU A 178 3.03 -6.97 -5.93
C LEU A 178 1.54 -7.27 -5.77
N MET A 179 1.18 -8.04 -4.74
CA MET A 179 -0.20 -8.29 -4.37
C MET A 179 -0.83 -7.09 -3.68
N ASP A 180 -0.08 -6.39 -2.83
CA ASP A 180 -0.52 -5.12 -2.23
C ASP A 180 -0.93 -4.13 -3.34
N LEU A 181 -0.08 -3.91 -4.36
CA LEU A 181 -0.38 -3.04 -5.51
C LEU A 181 -1.64 -3.49 -6.30
N ALA A 182 -1.88 -4.80 -6.41
CA ALA A 182 -3.08 -5.31 -7.06
C ALA A 182 -4.35 -5.06 -6.21
N VAL A 183 -4.26 -5.28 -4.90
CA VAL A 183 -5.34 -5.05 -3.93
C VAL A 183 -5.65 -3.54 -3.85
N GLU A 184 -4.63 -2.70 -3.85
CA GLU A 184 -4.71 -1.24 -3.99
C GLU A 184 -5.50 -0.83 -5.25
N ALA A 185 -5.19 -1.41 -6.41
CA ALA A 185 -5.91 -1.13 -7.64
C ALA A 185 -7.40 -1.54 -7.53
N VAL A 186 -7.70 -2.68 -6.91
CA VAL A 186 -9.08 -3.11 -6.63
C VAL A 186 -9.78 -2.11 -5.71
N ALA A 187 -9.13 -1.65 -4.64
CA ALA A 187 -9.67 -0.62 -3.75
C ALA A 187 -9.98 0.67 -4.51
N ALA A 188 -9.06 1.14 -5.36
CA ALA A 188 -9.26 2.33 -6.18
C ALA A 188 -10.49 2.21 -7.08
N VAL A 189 -10.61 1.08 -7.80
CA VAL A 189 -11.77 0.80 -8.66
C VAL A 189 -13.06 0.74 -7.85
N ALA A 190 -13.04 0.12 -6.67
CA ALA A 190 -14.19 0.04 -5.79
C ALA A 190 -14.64 1.43 -5.31
N ILE A 191 -13.70 2.29 -4.88
CA ILE A 191 -13.98 3.68 -4.47
C ILE A 191 -14.60 4.48 -5.62
N LEU A 192 -14.06 4.34 -6.85
CA LEU A 192 -14.58 5.03 -8.02
C LEU A 192 -16.02 4.61 -8.35
N GLN A 193 -16.40 3.37 -8.04
CA GLN A 193 -17.73 2.81 -8.27
C GLN A 193 -18.78 3.15 -7.20
N LEU A 194 -18.38 3.72 -6.05
CA LEU A 194 -19.33 4.11 -4.99
C LEU A 194 -20.30 5.17 -5.49
N ALA A 195 -21.51 5.23 -4.95
CA ALA A 195 -22.50 6.28 -5.28
C ALA A 195 -22.23 7.62 -4.56
N TRP A 196 -20.97 7.90 -4.22
CA TRP A 196 -20.56 9.11 -3.53
C TRP A 196 -20.26 10.24 -4.51
N ARG A 197 -20.32 11.49 -4.03
CA ARG A 197 -19.91 12.64 -4.86
C ARG A 197 -18.42 12.52 -5.18
N TRP A 198 -18.03 13.03 -6.35
CA TRP A 198 -16.67 12.95 -6.87
C TRP A 198 -15.63 13.45 -5.87
N GLU A 199 -15.93 14.53 -5.17
CA GLU A 199 -15.02 15.17 -4.23
C GLU A 199 -14.63 14.23 -3.08
N TRP A 200 -15.58 13.46 -2.54
CA TRP A 200 -15.32 12.49 -1.47
C TRP A 200 -14.49 11.32 -1.95
N LYS A 201 -14.80 10.79 -3.14
CA LYS A 201 -14.02 9.72 -3.77
C LYS A 201 -12.57 10.18 -3.95
N TYR A 202 -12.40 11.38 -4.48
CA TYR A 202 -11.09 11.92 -4.77
C TYR A 202 -10.24 12.14 -3.51
N VAL A 203 -10.85 12.71 -2.46
CA VAL A 203 -10.17 12.88 -1.16
C VAL A 203 -9.78 11.53 -0.58
N LEU A 204 -10.67 10.54 -0.63
CA LEU A 204 -10.38 9.20 -0.14
C LEU A 204 -9.26 8.52 -0.94
N LEU A 205 -9.29 8.59 -2.28
CA LEU A 205 -8.21 8.08 -3.12
C LEU A 205 -6.89 8.80 -2.83
N SER A 206 -6.92 10.12 -2.66
CA SER A 206 -5.72 10.91 -2.33
C SER A 206 -5.14 10.48 -0.98
N ALA A 207 -5.99 10.36 0.05
CA ALA A 207 -5.55 9.94 1.37
C ALA A 207 -5.02 8.50 1.33
N LEU A 208 -5.75 7.56 0.76
CA LEU A 208 -5.35 6.15 0.76
C LEU A 208 -4.00 5.91 0.08
N PHE A 209 -3.76 6.56 -1.06
CA PHE A 209 -2.56 6.27 -1.86
C PHE A 209 -1.41 7.24 -1.63
N LEU A 210 -1.66 8.48 -1.20
CA LEU A 210 -0.60 9.48 -1.02
C LEU A 210 -0.34 9.83 0.45
N ASP A 211 -1.08 9.26 1.40
CA ASP A 211 -0.75 9.41 2.82
C ASP A 211 0.52 8.61 3.15
N PRO A 212 1.61 9.27 3.58
CA PRO A 212 2.85 8.58 3.93
C PRO A 212 2.70 7.63 5.12
N PHE A 213 1.63 7.70 5.93
CA PHE A 213 1.45 6.77 7.05
C PHE A 213 1.05 5.36 6.62
N PHE A 214 0.37 5.20 5.47
CA PHE A 214 0.14 3.88 4.88
C PHE A 214 1.43 3.28 4.31
N TYR A 215 2.41 4.14 3.99
CA TYR A 215 3.70 3.85 3.37
C TYR A 215 3.75 2.56 2.54
N LEU A 216 2.91 2.53 1.50
CA LEU A 216 2.62 1.34 0.68
C LEU A 216 3.87 0.69 0.07
N ALA A 217 4.93 1.47 -0.17
CA ALA A 217 6.20 0.96 -0.68
C ALA A 217 6.90 -0.06 0.25
N GLN A 218 6.59 -0.04 1.55
CA GLN A 218 7.09 -1.05 2.48
C GLN A 218 6.30 -2.36 2.44
N GLY A 219 5.08 -2.36 1.89
CA GLY A 219 4.17 -3.50 2.00
C GLY A 219 3.49 -3.60 3.36
N ARG A 220 2.98 -2.48 3.87
CA ARG A 220 2.09 -2.54 5.04
C ARG A 220 0.77 -3.20 4.63
N ASN A 221 0.24 -4.06 5.49
CA ASN A 221 -0.88 -4.92 5.14
C ASN A 221 -2.25 -4.29 5.38
N ASP A 222 -2.34 -3.03 5.81
CA ASP A 222 -3.60 -2.30 6.06
C ASP A 222 -4.55 -2.34 4.85
N ILE A 223 -4.00 -2.31 3.63
CA ILE A 223 -4.81 -2.33 2.42
C ILE A 223 -5.59 -3.64 2.23
N TRP A 224 -5.06 -4.76 2.74
CA TRP A 224 -5.76 -6.05 2.73
C TRP A 224 -7.02 -5.99 3.57
N PHE A 225 -6.99 -5.30 4.72
CA PHE A 225 -8.16 -5.08 5.55
C PHE A 225 -9.14 -4.06 4.96
N LEU A 226 -8.63 -2.93 4.45
CA LEU A 226 -9.46 -1.84 3.95
C LEU A 226 -10.20 -2.18 2.65
N THR A 227 -9.59 -2.98 1.76
CA THR A 227 -10.18 -3.27 0.45
C THR A 227 -11.50 -4.04 0.56
N PRO A 228 -11.62 -5.13 1.33
CA PRO A 228 -12.88 -5.80 1.57
C PRO A 228 -13.91 -4.92 2.27
N ILE A 229 -13.51 -3.98 3.14
CA ILE A 229 -14.44 -3.00 3.73
C ILE A 229 -15.06 -2.12 2.64
N VAL A 230 -14.24 -1.55 1.76
CA VAL A 230 -14.72 -0.71 0.64
C VAL A 230 -15.63 -1.53 -0.29
N LEU A 231 -15.24 -2.76 -0.62
CA LEU A 231 -16.05 -3.68 -1.42
C LEU A 231 -17.38 -4.02 -0.74
N GLY A 232 -17.38 -4.19 0.58
CA GLY A 232 -18.57 -4.45 1.39
C GLY A 232 -19.55 -3.27 1.35
N VAL A 233 -19.04 -2.04 1.50
CA VAL A 233 -19.83 -0.81 1.34
C VAL A 233 -20.40 -0.70 -0.07
N LEU A 234 -19.60 -0.97 -1.10
CA LEU A 234 -20.05 -0.95 -2.49
C LEU A 234 -21.15 -2.00 -2.76
N ALA A 235 -20.98 -3.21 -2.24
CA ALA A 235 -21.96 -4.29 -2.36
C ALA A 235 -23.26 -3.95 -1.63
N TRP A 236 -23.17 -3.39 -0.42
CA TRP A 236 -24.33 -2.90 0.33
C TRP A 236 -25.07 -1.82 -0.46
N GLN A 237 -24.39 -0.80 -0.98
CA GLN A 237 -25.01 0.24 -1.81
C GLN A 237 -25.78 -0.31 -3.01
N ARG A 238 -25.36 -1.48 -3.53
CA ARG A 238 -26.00 -2.19 -4.64
C ARG A 238 -27.04 -3.22 -4.20
N ASN A 239 -27.45 -3.20 -2.94
CA ASN A 239 -28.39 -4.15 -2.31
C ASN A 239 -27.94 -5.63 -2.42
N ARG A 240 -26.63 -5.89 -2.49
CA ARG A 240 -26.06 -7.25 -2.53
C ARG A 240 -25.58 -7.66 -1.14
N LEU A 241 -26.52 -7.88 -0.22
CA LEU A 241 -26.23 -8.10 1.20
C LEU A 241 -25.31 -9.29 1.48
N ALA A 242 -25.47 -10.40 0.74
CA ALA A 242 -24.59 -11.57 0.90
C ALA A 242 -23.13 -11.26 0.54
N LEU A 243 -22.90 -10.49 -0.53
CA LEU A 243 -21.55 -10.06 -0.91
C LEU A 243 -20.99 -9.04 0.08
N ALA A 244 -21.83 -8.17 0.64
CA ALA A 244 -21.42 -7.24 1.68
C ALA A 244 -20.97 -7.99 2.94
N ALA A 245 -21.76 -8.96 3.40
CA ALA A 245 -21.42 -9.81 4.54
C ALA A 245 -20.13 -10.61 4.30
N LEU A 246 -19.96 -11.19 3.11
CA LEU A 246 -18.74 -11.89 2.73
C LEU A 246 -17.52 -10.96 2.78
N ALA A 247 -17.63 -9.75 2.23
CA ALA A 247 -16.53 -8.80 2.19
C ALA A 247 -16.14 -8.31 3.59
N PHE A 248 -17.12 -8.01 4.46
CA PHE A 248 -16.83 -7.66 5.85
C PHE A 248 -16.26 -8.85 6.65
N GLY A 249 -16.77 -10.06 6.43
CA GLY A 249 -16.19 -11.27 7.03
C GLY A 249 -14.76 -11.53 6.57
N THR A 250 -14.46 -11.25 5.30
CA THR A 250 -13.10 -11.31 4.73
C THR A 250 -12.17 -10.32 5.43
N ALA A 251 -12.63 -9.08 5.68
CA ALA A 251 -11.85 -8.10 6.43
C ALA A 251 -11.51 -8.58 7.85
N LEU A 252 -12.47 -9.20 8.55
CA LEU A 252 -12.24 -9.74 9.90
C LEU A 252 -11.35 -10.98 9.94
N ALA A 253 -11.19 -11.66 8.80
CA ALA A 253 -10.36 -12.85 8.67
C ALA A 253 -8.92 -12.55 8.22
N LEU A 254 -8.58 -11.27 8.00
CA LEU A 254 -7.26 -10.75 7.64
C LEU A 254 -6.59 -10.10 8.86
#